data_AF-A0A9D4F2X5-F1
#
_entry.id   AF-A0A9D4F2X5-F1
#
_cell.length_a   1.000
_cell.length_b   1.000
_cell.length_c   1.000
_cell.angle_alpha   90.00
_cell.angle_beta   90.00
_cell.angle_gamma   90.00
#
_symmetry.space_group_name_H-M   'P 1'
#
loop_
_entity.id
_entity.type
_entity.pdbx_description
1 polymer ?
#
loop_
_entity_poly.entity_id
_entity_poly.type
_entity_poly.pdbx_seq_one_letter_code
_entity_poly.pdbx_strand_id
1 'polypeptide(L)'
;MALVLGDIRVNEIPALTSYHNVFVLEHNRLANVLRQSFPDGEEAFQQTRKLLIGIMQKIVYDEFLPAFLSPTAMKKNELASSNRYKYDSQLDPTAANVFGIAFRYV
;
A
#
# COMPACT_ATOMS: atom_id res chain seq x y z
N MET A 1 6.24 10.97 -23.53
CA MET A 1 5.95 11.72 -22.29
C MET A 1 6.14 10.75 -21.13
N ALA A 2 7.06 11.04 -20.21
CA ALA A 2 7.32 10.18 -19.04
C ALA A 2 6.39 10.57 -17.89
N LEU A 3 5.88 9.61 -17.14
CA LEU A 3 5.05 9.87 -15.96
C LEU A 3 5.93 10.29 -14.78
N VAL A 4 5.43 11.25 -13.98
CA VAL A 4 6.06 11.70 -12.73
C VAL A 4 5.13 11.30 -11.60
N LEU A 5 5.55 10.34 -10.77
CA LEU A 5 4.81 9.81 -9.62
C LEU A 5 5.76 9.62 -8.44
N GLY A 6 5.25 9.11 -7.32
CA GLY A 6 6.01 9.01 -6.06
C GLY A 6 7.26 8.12 -6.10
N ASP A 7 7.36 7.18 -7.05
CA ASP A 7 8.55 6.34 -7.25
C ASP A 7 9.18 6.62 -8.62
N ILE A 8 10.50 6.81 -8.66
CA ILE A 8 11.25 7.17 -9.87
C ILE A 8 11.21 6.07 -10.94
N ARG A 9 10.89 4.84 -10.55
CA ARG A 9 10.87 3.65 -11.40
C ARG A 9 9.54 3.43 -12.12
N VAL A 10 8.60 4.38 -11.97
CA VAL A 10 7.27 4.33 -12.60
C VAL A 10 7.31 4.01 -14.10
N ASN A 11 8.37 4.41 -14.82
CA ASN A 11 8.52 4.21 -16.25
C ASN A 11 9.41 3.00 -16.64
N GLU A 12 9.81 2.13 -15.69
CA GLU A 12 10.70 0.99 -15.99
C GLU A 12 10.02 -0.09 -16.84
N ILE A 13 8.79 -0.48 -16.47
CA ILE A 13 8.00 -1.47 -17.22
C ILE A 13 6.53 -1.03 -17.34
N PRO A 14 5.87 -1.21 -18.51
CA PRO A 14 4.50 -0.75 -18.72
C PRO A 14 3.49 -1.28 -17.68
N ALA A 15 3.66 -2.52 -17.23
CA ALA A 15 2.79 -3.11 -16.21
C ALA A 15 2.87 -2.35 -14.88
N LEU A 16 4.09 -1.98 -14.43
CA LEU A 16 4.30 -1.17 -13.23
C LEU A 16 3.65 0.21 -13.40
N THR A 17 3.83 0.83 -14.57
CA THR A 17 3.17 2.09 -14.91
C THR A 17 1.64 1.99 -14.79
N SER A 18 1.04 0.90 -15.30
CA SER A 18 -0.40 0.66 -15.19
C SER A 18 -0.86 0.57 -13.74
N TYR A 19 -0.13 -0.14 -12.88
CA TYR A 19 -0.47 -0.22 -11.45
C TYR A 19 -0.45 1.15 -10.77
N HIS A 20 0.59 1.95 -11.00
CA HIS A 20 0.64 3.30 -10.45
C HIS A 20 -0.53 4.17 -10.93
N ASN A 21 -0.88 4.07 -12.22
CA ASN A 21 -1.99 4.85 -12.78
C ASN A 21 -3.33 4.49 -12.14
N VAL A 22 -3.58 3.20 -11.85
CA VAL A 22 -4.79 2.76 -11.15
C VAL A 22 -4.92 3.44 -9.79
N PHE A 23 -3.85 3.51 -9.00
CA PHE A 23 -3.90 4.15 -7.68
C PHE A 23 -4.10 5.66 -7.74
N VAL A 24 -3.57 6.34 -8.77
CA VAL A 24 -3.81 7.78 -8.97
C VAL A 24 -5.26 8.06 -9.36
N LEU A 25 -5.81 7.25 -10.28
CA LEU A 25 -7.22 7.35 -10.66
C LEU A 25 -8.14 7.09 -9.47
N GLU A 26 -7.81 6.09 -8.64
CA GLU A 26 -8.59 5.78 -7.44
C GLU A 26 -8.48 6.89 -6.39
N HIS A 27 -7.29 7.49 -6.20
CA HIS A 27 -7.14 8.68 -5.36
C HIS A 27 -8.09 9.80 -5.80
N ASN A 28 -8.09 10.13 -7.10
CA ASN A 28 -8.94 11.19 -7.63
C ASN A 28 -10.44 10.86 -7.50
N ARG A 29 -10.81 9.58 -7.72
CA ARG A 29 -12.18 9.12 -7.53
C ARG A 29 -12.62 9.28 -6.07
N LEU A 30 -11.80 8.86 -5.11
CA LEU A 30 -12.08 8.96 -3.68
C LEU A 30 -12.09 10.42 -3.21
N ALA A 31 -11.17 11.26 -3.68
CA ALA A 31 -11.13 12.69 -3.35
C ALA A 31 -12.41 13.41 -3.79
N ASN A 32 -12.95 13.09 -4.97
CA ASN A 32 -14.21 13.66 -5.44
C ASN A 32 -15.40 13.30 -4.54
N VAL A 33 -15.40 12.09 -3.97
CA VAL A 33 -16.42 11.66 -2.99
C VAL A 33 -16.22 12.37 -1.65
N LEU A 34 -14.98 12.40 -1.15
CA LEU A 34 -14.66 12.94 0.18
C LEU A 34 -14.74 14.47 0.26
N ARG A 35 -14.63 15.19 -0.85
CA ARG A 35 -14.82 16.65 -0.90
C ARG A 35 -16.18 17.12 -0.39
N GLN A 36 -17.20 16.25 -0.40
CA GLN A 36 -18.51 16.57 0.16
C GLN A 36 -18.48 16.69 1.68
N SER A 37 -17.60 15.92 2.35
CA SER A 37 -17.42 15.92 3.80
C SER A 37 -16.25 16.77 4.26
N PHE A 38 -15.24 16.96 3.41
CA PHE A 38 -14.03 17.73 3.67
C PHE A 38 -13.87 18.79 2.56
N PRO A 39 -14.47 19.99 2.72
CA PRO A 39 -14.44 21.02 1.68
C PRO A 39 -13.06 21.64 1.48
N ASP A 40 -12.21 21.62 2.51
CA ASP A 40 -10.82 22.06 2.41
C ASP A 40 -9.99 21.08 1.57
N GLY A 41 -9.21 21.62 0.64
CA GLY A 41 -8.47 20.83 -0.33
C GLY A 41 -7.35 19.98 0.28
N GLU A 42 -6.67 20.51 1.30
CA GLU A 42 -5.58 19.79 1.99
C GLU A 42 -6.17 18.68 2.87
N GLU A 43 -7.23 18.97 3.62
CA GLU A 43 -7.91 17.96 4.43
C GLU A 43 -8.47 16.83 3.55
N ALA A 44 -9.15 17.16 2.45
CA ALA A 44 -9.64 16.17 1.49
C ALA A 44 -8.50 15.29 0.95
N PHE A 45 -7.36 15.89 0.62
CA PHE A 45 -6.18 15.15 0.14
C PHE A 45 -5.67 14.18 1.21
N GLN A 46 -5.48 14.62 2.45
CA GLN A 46 -4.94 13.77 3.52
C GLN A 46 -5.91 12.64 3.90
N GLN A 47 -7.23 12.90 3.96
CA GLN A 47 -8.22 11.86 4.22
C GLN A 47 -8.27 10.82 3.08
N THR A 48 -8.23 11.29 1.84
CA THR A 48 -8.17 10.42 0.67
C THR A 48 -6.91 9.56 0.69
N ARG A 49 -5.75 10.16 0.96
CA ARG A 49 -4.46 9.46 1.08
C ARG A 49 -4.51 8.40 2.19
N LYS A 50 -5.04 8.74 3.37
CA LYS A 50 -5.20 7.81 4.49
C LYS A 50 -6.07 6.61 4.12
N LEU A 51 -7.19 6.84 3.46
CA LEU A 51 -8.08 5.77 3.00
C LEU A 51 -7.38 4.86 1.98
N LEU A 52 -6.70 5.45 1.00
CA LEU A 52 -6.00 4.70 -0.05
C LEU A 52 -4.86 3.84 0.53
N ILE A 53 -4.12 4.35 1.53
CA ILE A 53 -3.13 3.56 2.27
C ILE A 53 -3.78 2.35 2.95
N GLY A 54 -4.94 2.54 3.59
CA GLY A 54 -5.69 1.44 4.20
C GLY A 54 -6.13 0.38 3.18
N ILE A 55 -6.59 0.80 1.99
CA ILE A 55 -6.92 -0.11 0.89
C ILE A 55 -5.68 -0.91 0.46
N MET A 56 -4.55 -0.23 0.25
CA MET A 56 -3.30 -0.90 -0.14
C MET A 56 -2.84 -1.90 0.92
N GLN A 57 -2.90 -1.55 2.20
CA GLN A 57 -2.58 -2.47 3.30
C GLN A 57 -3.52 -3.68 3.31
N LYS A 58 -4.82 -3.48 3.09
CA LYS A 58 -5.78 -4.58 2.98
C LYS A 58 -5.44 -5.54 1.85
N ILE A 59 -5.17 -5.03 0.65
CA ILE A 59 -4.74 -5.84 -0.50
C ILE A 59 -3.47 -6.64 -0.15
N VAL A 60 -2.49 -6.01 0.50
CA VAL A 60 -1.23 -6.68 0.88
C VAL A 60 -1.47 -7.81 1.87
N TYR A 61 -2.18 -7.57 2.97
CA TYR A 61 -2.34 -8.55 4.06
C TYR A 61 -3.44 -9.59 3.82
N ASP A 62 -4.49 -9.25 3.06
CA ASP A 62 -5.64 -10.14 2.82
C ASP A 62 -5.50 -10.96 1.54
N GLU A 63 -4.77 -10.44 0.54
CA GLU A 63 -4.73 -11.04 -0.80
C GLU A 63 -3.31 -11.44 -1.19
N PHE A 64 -2.36 -10.50 -1.18
CA PHE A 64 -1.00 -10.77 -1.66
C PHE A 64 -0.22 -11.71 -0.74
N LEU A 65 -0.11 -11.40 0.56
CA LEU A 65 0.66 -12.22 1.50
C LEU A 65 0.12 -13.66 1.63
N PRO A 66 -1.20 -13.91 1.71
CA PRO A 66 -1.72 -15.27 1.72
C PRO A 66 -1.48 -16.04 0.42
N ALA A 67 -1.42 -15.36 -0.72
CA ALA A 67 -1.08 -15.98 -2.00
C ALA A 67 0.43 -16.26 -2.14
N PHE A 68 1.27 -15.44 -1.49
CA PHE A 68 2.73 -15.50 -1.60
C PHE A 68 3.38 -16.41 -0.53
N LEU A 69 2.86 -16.43 0.69
CA LEU A 69 3.41 -17.17 1.83
C LEU A 69 2.61 -18.43 2.12
N SER A 70 3.28 -19.45 2.67
CA SER A 70 2.58 -20.67 3.12
C SER A 70 1.66 -20.38 4.33
N PRO A 71 0.57 -21.14 4.52
CA PRO A 71 -0.30 -20.99 5.69
C PRO A 71 0.45 -21.08 7.03
N THR A 72 1.50 -21.92 7.09
CA THR A 72 2.37 -22.05 8.27
C THR A 72 3.17 -20.77 8.53
N ALA A 73 3.73 -20.16 7.48
CA ALA A 73 4.46 -18.90 7.61
C ALA A 73 3.53 -17.74 8.01
N MET A 74 2.33 -17.68 7.44
CA MET A 74 1.30 -16.71 7.81
C MET A 74 0.93 -16.81 9.29
N LYS A 75 0.68 -18.03 9.77
CA LYS A 75 0.33 -18.28 11.18
C LYS A 75 1.50 -17.99 12.13
N LYS A 76 2.71 -18.44 11.78
CA LYS A 76 3.91 -18.26 12.62
C LYS A 76 4.25 -16.79 12.85
N ASN A 77 4.06 -15.96 11.82
CA ASN A 77 4.37 -14.53 11.88
C ASN A 77 3.13 -13.68 12.19
N GLU A 78 2.01 -14.30 12.53
CA GLU A 78 0.77 -13.62 12.91
C GLU A 78 0.26 -12.60 11.87
N LEU A 79 0.44 -12.87 10.58
CA LEU A 79 0.19 -11.92 9.47
C LEU A 79 -1.27 -11.86 8.99
N ALA A 80 -2.18 -12.62 9.60
CA ALA A 80 -3.58 -12.61 9.20
C ALA A 80 -4.26 -11.28 9.60
N SER A 81 -4.99 -10.63 8.70
CA SER A 81 -5.70 -9.39 9.01
C SER A 81 -6.84 -9.53 10.02
N SER A 82 -7.32 -10.76 10.23
CA SER A 82 -8.25 -11.09 11.32
C SER A 82 -7.65 -10.88 12.70
N ASN A 83 -6.32 -10.82 12.81
CA ASN A 83 -5.64 -10.52 14.06
C ASN A 83 -5.90 -9.06 14.43
N ARG A 84 -6.30 -8.83 15.68
CA ARG A 84 -6.45 -7.48 16.21
C ARG A 84 -5.07 -6.90 16.50
N TYR A 85 -4.43 -6.34 15.48
CA TYR A 85 -3.17 -5.64 15.67
C TYR A 85 -3.38 -4.43 16.59
N LYS A 86 -2.56 -4.36 17.64
CA LYS A 86 -2.44 -3.19 18.49
C LYS A 86 -1.14 -2.50 18.09
N TYR A 87 -1.20 -1.18 17.90
CA TYR A 87 0.00 -0.39 17.70
C TYR A 87 0.98 -0.60 18.87
N ASP A 88 2.22 -0.91 18.54
CA ASP A 88 3.34 -1.02 19.47
C ASP A 88 4.42 -0.02 19.05
N SER A 89 4.72 0.93 19.94
CA SER A 89 5.73 1.96 19.69
C SER A 89 7.17 1.47 19.89
N GLN A 90 7.37 0.27 20.45
CA GLN A 90 8.68 -0.33 20.66
C GLN A 90 9.14 -1.18 19.47
N LEU A 91 8.25 -1.47 18.52
CA LEU A 91 8.57 -2.24 17.34
C LEU A 91 9.36 -1.39 16.34
N ASP A 92 10.47 -1.92 15.83
CA ASP A 92 11.25 -1.27 14.78
C ASP A 92 10.54 -1.43 13.41
N PRO A 93 10.05 -0.34 12.80
CA PRO A 93 9.36 -0.41 11.51
C PRO A 93 10.32 -0.35 10.31
N THR A 94 11.64 -0.35 10.54
CA THR A 94 12.64 -0.18 9.49
C THR A 94 12.69 -1.40 8.56
N ALA A 95 12.79 -1.15 7.26
CA ALA A 95 13.04 -2.22 6.29
C ALA A 95 14.47 -2.77 6.46
N ALA A 96 14.57 -4.04 6.87
CA ALA A 96 15.87 -4.68 7.05
C ALA A 96 16.63 -4.78 5.71
N ASN A 97 17.95 -4.53 5.73
CA ASN A 97 18.79 -4.56 4.52
C ASN A 97 18.65 -5.87 3.71
N VAL A 98 18.57 -7.00 4.41
CA VAL A 98 18.38 -8.33 3.80
C VAL A 98 17.11 -8.40 2.92
N PHE A 99 16.06 -7.65 3.28
CA PHE A 99 14.81 -7.63 2.53
C PHE A 99 14.99 -7.03 1.13
N GLY A 100 15.89 -6.06 0.97
CA GLY A 100 16.18 -5.44 -0.33
C GLY A 100 16.77 -6.39 -1.37
N ILE A 101 17.31 -7.54 -0.91
CA ILE A 101 17.80 -8.63 -1.75
C ILE A 101 16.79 -9.78 -1.79
N ALA A 102 16.29 -10.21 -0.62
CA ALA A 102 15.37 -11.34 -0.52
C ALA A 102 14.07 -11.10 -1.31
N PHE A 103 13.50 -9.89 -1.28
CA PHE A 103 12.23 -9.59 -1.96
C PHE A 103 12.35 -9.47 -3.50
N ARG A 104 13.53 -9.75 -4.07
CA ARG A 104 13.74 -9.82 -5.53
C ARG A 104 13.53 -11.22 -6.11
N TYR A 105 12.91 -12.11 -5.33
CA TYR A 105 12.94 -13.56 -5.48
C TYR A 105 13.19 -14.09 -6.91
N VAL A 106 14.31 -14.83 -7.01
CA VAL A 106 14.70 -15.81 -8.05
C VAL A 106 13.97 -17.11 -7.80
#